data_AF-A0A925ZZT5-F1
#
_entry.id   AF-A0A925ZZT5-F1
#
_cell.length_a   1.000
_cell.length_b   1.000
_cell.length_c   1.000
_cell.angle_alpha   90.00
_cell.angle_beta   90.00
_cell.angle_gamma   90.00
#
_symmetry.space_group_name_H-M   'P 1'
#
loop_
_entity.id
_entity.type
_entity.pdbx_description
1 polymer ?
#
loop_
_entity_poly.entity_id
_entity_poly.type
_entity_poly.pdbx_seq_one_letter_code
_entity_poly.pdbx_strand_id
1 'polypeptide(L)'
;MDSLLRSPDWLPLERALKAEIGADASAAARAFRFVGYVNGPADVGTLRVYQHEHTRVHVTLDGEGRAYRYFADMDRYGSTDSEVAIYWALTGVR
;
A
#
# COMPACT_ATOMS: atom_id res chain seq x y z
N MET A 1 -22.17 -9.61 -10.38
CA MET A 1 -21.87 -8.21 -10.74
C MET A 1 -22.14 -7.38 -9.50
N ASP A 2 -21.19 -7.38 -8.55
CA ASP A 2 -21.32 -6.82 -7.18
C ASP A 2 -20.14 -5.89 -6.83
N SER A 3 -19.63 -5.16 -7.84
CA SER A 3 -18.50 -4.23 -7.65
C SER A 3 -18.94 -2.78 -7.45
N LEU A 4 -20.17 -2.56 -6.95
CA LEU A 4 -20.67 -1.22 -6.62
C LEU A 4 -20.46 -0.95 -5.13
N LEU A 5 -19.52 -0.05 -4.82
CA LEU A 5 -19.43 0.73 -3.58
C LEU A 5 -18.93 0.03 -2.31
N ARG A 6 -17.92 -0.85 -2.36
CA ARG A 6 -17.09 -1.00 -1.14
C ARG A 6 -16.24 0.25 -1.00
N SER A 7 -16.44 1.00 0.08
CA SER A 7 -15.50 2.04 0.50
C SER A 7 -14.09 1.45 0.46
N PRO A 8 -13.10 2.19 -0.08
CA PRO A 8 -11.73 1.71 -0.07
C PRO A 8 -11.30 1.33 1.34
N ASP A 9 -10.60 0.22 1.45
CA ASP A 9 -10.02 -0.21 2.71
C ASP A 9 -8.79 0.66 3.00
N TRP A 10 -8.94 1.70 3.82
CA TRP A 10 -7.86 2.63 4.16
C TRP A 10 -7.04 2.21 5.38
N LEU A 11 -7.55 1.26 6.18
CA LEU A 11 -6.94 0.87 7.45
C LEU A 11 -5.50 0.34 7.29
N PRO A 12 -5.16 -0.49 6.28
CA PRO A 12 -3.78 -0.91 6.07
C PRO A 12 -2.82 0.26 5.81
N LEU A 13 -3.25 1.24 5.01
CA LEU A 13 -2.44 2.40 4.70
C LEU A 13 -2.23 3.28 5.94
N GLU A 14 -3.28 3.53 6.72
CA GLU A 14 -3.16 4.30 7.96
C GLU A 14 -2.24 3.61 8.97
N ARG A 15 -2.30 2.27 9.08
CA ARG A 15 -1.40 1.49 9.93
C ARG A 15 0.05 1.60 9.49
N ALA A 16 0.32 1.41 8.19
CA ALA A 16 1.65 1.54 7.63
C ALA A 16 2.21 2.95 7.84
N LEU A 17 1.45 3.98 7.50
CA LEU A 17 1.85 5.38 7.74
C LEU A 17 2.06 5.66 9.23
N LYS A 18 1.22 5.14 10.12
CA LYS A 18 1.37 5.35 11.56
C LYS A 18 2.63 4.70 12.12
N ALA A 19 3.05 3.57 11.57
CA ALA A 19 4.32 2.94 11.93
C ALA A 19 5.52 3.84 11.58
N GLU A 20 5.47 4.55 10.44
CA GLU A 20 6.62 5.31 9.94
C GLU A 20 6.63 6.79 10.36
N ILE A 21 5.47 7.46 10.36
CA ILE A 21 5.37 8.92 10.59
C ILE A 21 4.48 9.28 11.78
N GLY A 22 4.00 8.29 12.54
CA GLY A 22 3.29 8.51 13.80
C GLY A 22 1.93 9.21 13.63
N ALA A 23 1.74 10.31 14.36
CA ALA A 23 0.44 10.98 14.51
C ALA A 23 -0.09 11.60 13.21
N ASP A 24 0.80 11.92 12.26
CA ASP A 24 0.43 12.56 10.99
C ASP A 24 -0.13 11.58 9.95
N ALA A 25 -0.19 10.28 10.27
CA ALA A 25 -0.60 9.22 9.36
C ALA A 25 -1.98 9.42 8.72
N SER A 26 -2.98 9.84 9.50
CA SER A 26 -4.34 10.04 8.95
C SER A 26 -4.40 11.24 7.99
N ALA A 27 -3.60 12.28 8.24
CA ALA A 27 -3.47 13.41 7.32
C ALA A 27 -2.73 13.00 6.05
N ALA A 28 -1.62 12.26 6.18
CA ALA A 28 -0.83 11.77 5.06
C ALA A 28 -1.60 10.78 4.17
N ALA A 29 -2.47 9.93 4.74
CA ALA A 29 -3.29 8.99 3.99
C ALA A 29 -4.19 9.68 2.95
N ARG A 30 -4.58 10.93 3.19
CA ARG A 30 -5.38 11.74 2.24
C ARG A 30 -4.62 12.11 0.97
N ALA A 31 -3.29 12.03 0.97
CA ALA A 31 -2.46 12.22 -0.22
C ALA A 31 -2.38 10.96 -1.09
N PHE A 32 -3.12 9.89 -0.75
CA PHE A 32 -3.18 8.66 -1.52
C PHE A 32 -4.57 8.44 -2.11
N ARG A 33 -4.57 7.84 -3.30
CA ARG A 33 -5.76 7.25 -3.92
C ARG A 33 -5.70 5.74 -3.81
N PHE A 34 -6.82 5.11 -3.49
CA PHE A 34 -6.97 3.67 -3.63
C PHE A 34 -7.07 3.30 -5.11
N VAL A 35 -6.25 2.35 -5.54
CA VAL A 35 -6.18 1.92 -6.94
C VAL A 35 -6.98 0.64 -7.15
N GLY A 36 -6.91 -0.29 -6.20
CA GLY A 36 -7.59 -1.57 -6.31
C GLY A 36 -6.92 -2.66 -5.50
N TYR A 37 -7.22 -3.90 -5.88
CA TYR A 37 -6.72 -5.10 -5.23
C TYR A 37 -5.88 -5.93 -6.20
N VAL A 38 -4.87 -6.62 -5.67
CA VAL A 38 -4.04 -7.59 -6.41
C VAL A 38 -3.87 -8.86 -5.60
N ASN A 39 -3.56 -9.97 -6.27
CA ASN A 39 -3.25 -11.23 -5.59
C ASN A 39 -1.84 -11.17 -5.00
N GLY A 40 -1.71 -11.32 -3.69
CA GLY A 40 -0.44 -11.48 -3.00
C GLY A 40 0.01 -12.94 -2.91
N PRO A 41 1.02 -13.21 -2.07
CA PRO A 41 1.42 -14.57 -1.71
C PRO A 41 0.24 -15.40 -1.17
N ALA A 42 0.27 -16.72 -1.40
CA ALA A 42 -0.84 -17.62 -1.04
C ALA A 42 -1.19 -17.61 0.45
N ASP A 43 -0.21 -17.40 1.32
CA ASP A 43 -0.32 -17.30 2.78
C ASP A 43 -0.78 -15.91 3.27
N VAL A 44 -0.77 -14.90 2.39
CA VAL A 44 -1.13 -13.51 2.69
C VAL A 44 -2.50 -13.14 2.11
N GLY A 45 -2.82 -13.66 0.93
CA GLY A 45 -4.05 -13.37 0.21
C GLY A 45 -4.02 -12.05 -0.53
N THR A 46 -5.15 -11.32 -0.53
CA THR A 46 -5.35 -10.12 -1.36
C THR A 46 -4.65 -8.89 -0.78
N LEU A 47 -3.89 -8.19 -1.62
CA LEU A 47 -3.21 -6.94 -1.28
C LEU A 47 -4.00 -5.72 -1.77
N ARG A 48 -3.88 -4.61 -1.05
CA ARG A 48 -4.45 -3.30 -1.37
C ARG A 48 -3.37 -2.47 -2.06
N VAL A 49 -3.72 -1.84 -3.17
CA VAL A 49 -2.82 -0.94 -3.89
C VAL A 49 -3.26 0.50 -3.68
N TYR A 50 -2.35 1.32 -3.19
CA TYR A 50 -2.51 2.76 -3.05
C TYR A 50 -1.49 3.47 -3.94
N GLN A 51 -1.86 4.61 -4.50
CA GLN A 51 -0.94 5.48 -5.24
C GLN A 51 -0.89 6.83 -4.54
N HIS A 52 0.31 7.31 -4.24
CA HIS A 52 0.47 8.69 -3.78
C HIS A 52 0.20 9.66 -4.94
N GLU A 53 -0.64 10.68 -4.70
CA GLU A 53 -1.21 11.48 -5.79
C GLU A 53 -0.17 12.34 -6.52
N HIS A 54 0.85 12.82 -5.81
CA HIS A 54 1.88 13.69 -6.36
C HIS A 54 3.06 12.91 -6.95
N THR A 55 3.64 11.99 -6.19
CA THR A 55 4.83 11.22 -6.60
C THR A 55 4.49 10.09 -7.58
N ARG A 56 3.20 9.72 -7.66
CA ARG A 56 2.69 8.58 -8.46
C ARG A 56 3.25 7.22 -8.07
N VAL A 57 4.01 7.14 -6.99
CA VAL A 57 4.55 5.89 -6.47
C VAL A 57 3.43 5.05 -5.88
N HIS A 58 3.48 3.75 -6.14
CA HIS A 58 2.51 2.78 -5.62
C HIS A 58 3.04 2.09 -4.38
N VAL A 59 2.17 1.89 -3.40
CA VAL A 59 2.40 1.05 -2.23
C VAL A 59 1.39 -0.08 -2.27
N THR A 60 1.87 -1.30 -2.09
CA THR A 60 1.02 -2.50 -2.03
C THR A 60 1.10 -3.07 -0.62
N LEU A 61 -0.04 -3.21 0.06
CA LEU A 61 -0.11 -3.60 1.47
C LEU A 61 -1.04 -4.81 1.68
N ASP A 62 -0.73 -5.67 2.64
CA ASP A 62 -1.70 -6.66 3.14
C ASP A 62 -2.73 -6.04 4.10
N GLY A 63 -3.64 -6.85 4.66
CA GLY A 63 -4.65 -6.36 5.62
C GLY A 63 -4.07 -5.80 6.92
N GLU A 64 -2.82 -6.11 7.24
CA GLU A 64 -2.13 -5.66 8.45
C GLU A 64 -1.26 -4.41 8.20
N GLY A 65 -1.12 -3.97 6.95
CA GLY A 65 -0.29 -2.82 6.58
C GLY A 65 1.18 -3.18 6.30
N ARG A 66 1.51 -4.47 6.08
CA ARG A 66 2.87 -4.86 5.68
C ARG A 66 3.05 -4.65 4.19
N ALA A 67 4.22 -4.14 3.80
CA ALA A 67 4.51 -3.83 2.41
C ALA A 67 4.94 -5.04 1.59
N TYR A 68 4.50 -5.05 0.33
CA TYR A 68 4.88 -6.04 -0.67
C TYR A 68 5.30 -5.36 -1.96
N ARG A 69 6.24 -5.98 -2.64
CA ARG A 69 6.73 -5.57 -3.95
C ARG A 69 6.56 -6.70 -4.95
N TYR A 70 6.21 -6.35 -6.17
CA TYR A 70 6.19 -7.29 -7.28
C TYR A 70 7.61 -7.54 -7.80
N PHE A 71 8.01 -8.80 -7.87
CA PHE A 71 9.29 -9.27 -8.40
C PHE A 71 9.05 -9.92 -9.76
N ALA A 72 9.36 -9.18 -10.84
CA ALA A 72 9.08 -9.60 -12.21
C ALA A 72 9.76 -10.94 -12.57
N ASP A 73 10.97 -11.18 -12.08
CA ASP A 73 11.72 -12.42 -12.35
C ASP A 73 11.01 -13.68 -11.83
N MET A 74 10.11 -13.52 -10.86
CA MET A 74 9.38 -14.60 -10.21
C MET A 74 7.88 -14.53 -10.46
N ASP A 75 7.42 -13.54 -11.23
CA ASP A 75 6.00 -13.20 -11.46
C ASP A 75 5.15 -13.27 -10.18
N ARG A 76 5.67 -12.70 -9.07
CA ARG A 76 4.98 -12.76 -7.78
C ARG A 76 5.28 -11.57 -6.90
N TYR A 77 4.35 -11.30 -5.98
CA TYR A 77 4.61 -10.41 -4.86
C TYR A 77 5.46 -11.10 -3.79
N GLY A 78 6.35 -10.35 -3.17
CA GLY A 78 7.10 -10.75 -1.98
C GLY A 78 7.13 -9.61 -0.97
N SER A 79 7.32 -9.95 0.30
CA SER A 79 7.44 -8.95 1.37
C SER A 79 8.63 -8.03 1.10
N THR A 80 8.46 -6.75 1.42
CA THR A 80 9.50 -5.74 1.38
C THR A 80 9.47 -4.93 2.67
N ASP A 81 10.53 -4.18 2.90
CA ASP A 81 10.62 -3.22 3.99
C ASP A 81 9.52 -2.14 3.86
N SER A 82 8.73 -1.95 4.92
CA SER A 82 7.63 -0.97 4.96
C SER A 82 8.15 0.47 5.04
N GLU A 83 9.21 0.73 5.80
CA GLU A 83 9.82 2.06 5.93
C GLU A 83 10.27 2.55 4.55
N VAL A 84 11.01 1.72 3.82
CA VAL A 84 11.48 2.04 2.46
C VAL A 84 10.31 2.27 1.51
N ALA A 85 9.28 1.42 1.54
CA ALA A 85 8.14 1.54 0.64
C ALA A 85 7.33 2.82 0.90
N ILE A 86 7.10 3.16 2.17
CA ILE A 86 6.36 4.35 2.57
C ILE A 86 7.19 5.62 2.32
N TYR A 87 8.46 5.63 2.70
CA TYR A 87 9.34 6.77 2.46
C TYR A 87 9.44 7.08 0.96
N TRP A 88 9.62 6.05 0.13
CA TRP A 88 9.64 6.23 -1.32
C TRP A 88 8.31 6.77 -1.84
N ALA A 89 7.19 6.29 -1.30
CA ALA A 89 5.88 6.79 -1.71
C ALA A 89 5.68 8.27 -1.39
N LEU A 90 6.08 8.70 -0.20
CA LEU A 90 5.92 10.08 0.26
C LEU A 90 6.87 11.05 -0.46
N THR A 91 8.10 10.63 -0.75
CA THR A 91 9.14 11.52 -1.29
C THR A 91 9.34 11.39 -2.80
N GLY A 92 9.00 10.24 -3.39
CA GLY A 92 9.36 9.90 -4.77
C GLY A 92 10.84 9.53 -4.95
N VAL A 93 11.64 9.61 -3.88
CA VAL A 93 13.06 9.27 -3.87
C VAL A 93 13.22 7.83 -3.41
N ARG A 94 13.94 7.04 -4.22
CA ARG A 94 14.13 5.61 -4.00
C ARG A 94 15.43 5.31 -3.27
#